data_AF-A0A068SAF7-F1
#
_entry.id   AF-A0A068SAF7-F1
#
_cell.length_a   1.000
_cell.length_b   1.000
_cell.length_c   1.000
_cell.angle_alpha   90.00
_cell.angle_beta   90.00
_cell.angle_gamma   90.00
#
_symmetry.space_group_name_H-M   'P 1'
#
loop_
_entity.id
_entity.type
_entity.pdbx_description
1 polymer ?
#
loop_
_entity_poly.entity_id
_entity_poly.type
_entity_poly.pdbx_seq_one_letter_code
_entity_poly.pdbx_strand_id
1 'polypeptide(L)'
;MKLLFKTVVKESKAGNDKARMCVCTEKYKLLSDGQGGGEEMQILDVLDVLLSSFQYKPTEKSELTYYRRFASLLDIILRDTDFEMADGEHTSKATKTARLWNMVLCNDLDKQQRTFGRRIDLIIANMDVELSSSEWKKHTTPRNLGIQQQMDYSYWGWIRLVLLAI
;
A
#
# COMPACT_ATOMS: atom_id res chain seq x y z
N MET A 1 21.38 10.43 -0.57
CA MET A 1 20.39 9.44 -1.10
C MET A 1 20.93 8.22 -1.93
N LYS A 2 21.35 8.32 -3.20
CA LYS A 2 21.73 7.12 -4.03
C LYS A 2 22.87 6.28 -3.45
N LEU A 3 23.82 6.92 -2.76
CA LEU A 3 24.96 6.26 -2.14
C LEU A 3 24.51 5.43 -0.93
N LEU A 4 23.64 5.99 -0.08
CA LEU A 4 23.08 5.33 1.09
C LEU A 4 22.36 4.02 0.75
N PHE A 5 21.45 4.07 -0.22
CA PHE A 5 20.72 2.88 -0.66
C PHE A 5 21.67 1.79 -1.19
N LYS A 6 22.67 2.17 -2.00
CA LYS A 6 23.71 1.23 -2.48
C LYS A 6 24.50 0.61 -1.33
N THR A 7 24.85 1.40 -0.31
CA THR A 7 25.56 0.90 0.88
C THR A 7 24.71 -0.10 1.65
N VAL A 8 23.46 0.21 1.97
CA VAL A 8 22.56 -0.70 2.69
C VAL A 8 22.32 -2.00 1.89
N VAL A 9 22.12 -1.90 0.57
CA VAL A 9 21.97 -3.07 -0.31
C VAL A 9 23.25 -3.90 -0.41
N LYS A 10 24.42 -3.27 -0.34
CA LYS A 10 25.70 -4.00 -0.30
C LYS A 10 25.83 -4.76 1.02
N GLU A 11 25.56 -4.11 2.16
CA GLU A 11 25.66 -4.73 3.49
C GLU A 11 24.60 -5.82 3.69
N SER A 12 23.42 -5.71 3.07
CA SER A 12 22.40 -6.76 3.14
C SER A 12 22.83 -8.07 2.50
N LYS A 13 23.71 -8.03 1.48
CA LYS A 13 24.34 -9.24 0.93
C LYS A 13 25.25 -9.95 1.93
N ALA A 14 25.76 -9.22 2.92
CA ALA A 14 26.59 -9.77 3.98
C ALA A 14 25.78 -10.26 5.20
N GLY A 15 24.45 -10.05 5.19
CA GLY A 15 23.52 -10.50 6.22
C GLY A 15 22.56 -9.41 6.69
N ASN A 16 21.37 -9.80 7.18
CA ASN A 16 20.38 -8.84 7.69
C ASN A 16 20.94 -7.98 8.83
N ASP A 17 21.60 -8.59 9.80
CA ASP A 17 22.09 -7.88 10.98
C ASP A 17 23.08 -6.77 10.60
N LYS A 18 23.92 -7.00 9.59
CA LYS A 18 24.82 -5.98 9.04
C LYS A 18 24.08 -4.84 8.37
N ALA A 19 23.04 -5.13 7.59
CA ALA A 19 22.19 -4.10 6.99
C ALA A 19 21.49 -3.25 8.07
N ARG A 20 20.96 -3.89 9.12
CA ARG A 20 20.31 -3.19 10.24
C ARG A 20 21.30 -2.33 11.01
N MET A 21 22.49 -2.84 11.30
CA MET A 21 23.56 -2.05 11.92
C MET A 21 23.93 -0.82 11.08
N CYS A 22 24.03 -0.99 9.75
CA CYS A 22 24.29 0.13 8.84
C CYS A 22 23.19 1.18 8.93
N VAL A 23 21.90 0.77 8.86
CA VAL A 23 20.77 1.68 9.00
C VAL A 23 20.80 2.41 10.35
N CYS A 24 20.98 1.71 11.46
CA CYS A 24 21.06 2.34 12.79
C CYS A 24 22.22 3.34 12.91
N THR A 25 23.37 3.02 12.32
CA THR A 25 24.55 3.90 12.33
C THR A 25 24.28 5.20 11.58
N GLU A 26 23.64 5.11 10.41
CA GLU A 26 23.30 6.29 9.61
C GLU A 26 22.19 7.13 10.27
N LYS A 27 21.18 6.49 10.89
CA LYS A 27 20.17 7.21 11.68
C LYS A 27 20.81 7.99 12.83
N TYR A 28 21.75 7.37 13.54
CA TYR A 28 22.48 8.02 14.63
C TYR A 28 23.26 9.26 14.16
N LYS A 29 23.94 9.18 13.00
CA LYS A 29 24.66 10.33 12.42
C LYS A 29 23.71 11.48 12.11
N LEU A 30 22.61 11.21 11.40
CA LEU A 30 21.63 12.24 11.06
C LEU A 30 21.02 12.90 12.30
N LEU A 31 20.74 12.12 13.35
CA LEU A 31 20.25 12.67 14.61
C LEU A 31 21.31 13.53 15.31
N SER A 32 22.57 13.08 15.32
CA SER A 32 23.69 13.79 15.94
C SER A 32 23.98 15.12 15.23
N ASP A 33 23.79 15.16 13.92
CA ASP A 33 24.00 16.35 13.08
C ASP A 33 22.77 17.27 13.04
N GLY A 34 21.69 16.96 13.78
CA GLY A 34 20.46 17.76 13.83
C GLY A 34 19.58 17.64 12.57
N GLN A 35 19.84 16.66 11.71
CA GLN A 35 19.15 16.42 10.43
C GLN A 35 18.07 15.32 10.52
N GLY A 36 17.57 15.04 11.73
CA GLY A 36 16.62 13.95 11.98
C GLY A 36 15.23 14.09 11.34
N GLY A 37 14.90 15.25 10.76
CA GLY A 37 13.61 15.49 10.09
C GLY A 37 13.66 15.46 8.56
N GLY A 38 14.81 15.14 7.96
CA GLY A 38 14.96 15.16 6.50
C GLY A 38 14.46 13.88 5.80
N GLU A 39 14.29 13.95 4.48
CA GLU A 39 13.96 12.82 3.61
C GLU A 39 14.91 11.61 3.81
N GLU A 40 16.16 11.87 4.16
CA GLU A 40 17.15 10.81 4.40
C GLU A 40 16.82 9.97 5.64
N MET A 41 16.28 10.59 6.70
CA MET A 41 15.78 9.88 7.87
C MET A 41 14.55 9.05 7.52
N GLN A 42 13.63 9.63 6.75
CA GLN A 42 12.41 8.96 6.28
C GLN A 42 12.74 7.70 5.46
N ILE A 43 13.73 7.77 4.57
CA ILE A 43 14.21 6.60 3.80
C ILE A 43 14.83 5.54 4.71
N LEU A 44 15.59 5.94 5.72
CA LEU A 44 16.15 5.00 6.70
C LEU A 44 15.05 4.32 7.54
N ASP A 45 13.97 5.03 7.87
CA ASP A 45 12.78 4.45 8.50
C ASP A 45 12.11 3.40 7.61
N VAL A 46 11.94 3.70 6.31
CA VAL A 46 11.43 2.73 5.33
C VAL A 46 12.31 1.49 5.26
N LEU A 47 13.63 1.66 5.16
CA LEU A 47 14.59 0.55 5.09
C LEU A 47 14.57 -0.31 6.36
N ASP A 48 14.44 0.29 7.52
CA ASP A 48 14.36 -0.41 8.80
C ASP A 48 13.11 -1.29 8.91
N VAL A 49 11.95 -0.77 8.47
CA VAL A 49 10.71 -1.55 8.39
C VAL A 49 10.84 -2.69 7.39
N LEU A 50 11.46 -2.47 6.23
CA LEU A 50 11.69 -3.55 5.25
C LEU A 50 12.57 -4.67 5.83
N LEU A 51 13.68 -4.30 6.48
CA LEU A 51 14.61 -5.26 7.08
C LEU A 51 14.01 -6.01 8.27
N SER A 52 13.08 -5.39 9.00
CA SER A 52 12.46 -5.98 10.20
C SER A 52 11.18 -6.78 9.88
N SER A 53 10.37 -6.33 8.92
CA SER A 53 9.00 -6.83 8.71
C SER A 53 8.83 -7.74 7.50
N PHE A 54 9.76 -7.67 6.51
CA PHE A 54 9.61 -8.38 5.23
C PHE A 54 10.49 -9.62 5.08
N GLN A 55 11.24 -10.02 6.11
CA GLN A 55 12.08 -11.24 6.07
C GLN A 55 11.32 -12.54 6.33
N TYR A 56 10.00 -12.48 6.39
CA TYR A 56 9.17 -13.57 6.87
C TYR A 56 8.63 -14.42 5.71
N LYS A 57 8.88 -15.74 5.77
CA LYS A 57 8.25 -16.71 4.86
C LYS A 57 6.73 -16.69 5.06
N PRO A 58 5.91 -16.67 3.99
CA PRO A 58 4.47 -16.61 4.12
C PRO A 58 3.98 -17.87 4.85
N THR A 59 3.63 -17.73 6.13
CA THR A 59 2.61 -18.60 6.73
C THR A 59 1.26 -18.10 6.25
N GLU A 60 0.24 -18.96 6.24
CA GLU A 60 -1.12 -18.60 5.82
C GLU A 60 -1.70 -17.49 6.70
N LYS A 61 -1.37 -16.24 6.39
CA LYS A 61 -1.85 -15.04 7.07
C LYS A 61 -3.00 -14.45 6.28
N SER A 62 -3.92 -13.80 6.98
CA SER A 62 -5.04 -13.09 6.37
C SER A 62 -4.57 -11.96 5.45
N GLU A 63 -5.36 -11.62 4.43
CA GLU A 63 -5.12 -10.48 3.53
C GLU A 63 -4.84 -9.20 4.33
N LEU A 64 -5.63 -8.99 5.39
CA LEU A 64 -5.48 -7.87 6.33
C LEU A 64 -4.07 -7.78 6.95
N THR A 65 -3.40 -8.91 7.18
CA THR A 65 -2.05 -8.90 7.76
C THR A 65 -1.00 -8.43 6.75
N TYR A 66 -1.17 -8.76 5.47
CA TYR A 66 -0.31 -8.24 4.39
C TYR A 66 -0.56 -6.76 4.17
N TYR A 67 -1.84 -6.38 4.12
CA TYR A 67 -2.27 -4.99 4.01
C TYR A 67 -1.63 -4.11 5.09
N ARG A 68 -1.76 -4.46 6.38
CA ARG A 68 -1.24 -3.65 7.50
C ARG A 68 0.26 -3.39 7.43
N ARG A 69 1.04 -4.37 6.93
CA ARG A 69 2.48 -4.20 6.74
C ARG A 69 2.78 -3.19 5.65
N PHE A 70 2.02 -3.22 4.56
CA PHE A 70 2.17 -2.24 3.50
C PHE A 70 1.68 -0.85 3.91
N ALA A 71 0.55 -0.76 4.61
CA ALA A 71 0.05 0.49 5.18
C ALA A 71 1.12 1.17 6.07
N SER A 72 1.79 0.41 6.94
CA SER A 72 2.88 0.96 7.78
C SER A 72 4.08 1.53 6.99
N LEU A 73 4.33 1.04 5.77
CA LEU A 73 5.36 1.64 4.91
C LEU A 73 4.86 2.97 4.33
N LEU A 74 3.60 3.02 3.92
CA LEU A 74 2.99 4.23 3.40
C LEU A 74 2.85 5.31 4.46
N ASP A 75 2.55 4.95 5.72
CA ASP A 75 2.58 5.88 6.86
C ASP A 75 3.93 6.60 6.97
N ILE A 76 5.04 5.87 6.72
CA ILE A 76 6.38 6.46 6.76
C ILE A 76 6.60 7.35 5.54
N ILE A 77 6.26 6.88 4.34
CA ILE A 77 6.46 7.59 3.07
C ILE A 77 5.63 8.89 3.00
N LEU A 78 4.43 8.88 3.59
CA LEU A 78 3.46 9.98 3.52
C LEU A 78 3.46 10.86 4.78
N ARG A 79 4.31 10.57 5.78
CA ARG A 79 4.32 11.21 7.10
C ARG A 79 4.26 12.74 7.07
N ASP A 80 4.93 13.36 6.11
CA ASP A 80 5.05 14.81 5.97
C ASP A 80 4.22 15.37 4.80
N THR A 81 3.17 14.64 4.39
CA THR A 81 2.27 15.01 3.31
C THR A 81 0.83 15.11 3.80
N ASP A 82 -0.02 15.86 3.09
CA ASP A 82 -1.45 15.97 3.39
C ASP A 82 -2.26 14.76 2.88
N PHE A 83 -1.61 13.65 2.54
CA PHE A 83 -2.31 12.46 2.09
C PHE A 83 -2.87 11.69 3.28
N GLU A 84 -4.18 11.48 3.26
CA GLU A 84 -4.87 10.64 4.22
C GLU A 84 -4.95 9.21 3.68
N MET A 85 -4.71 8.24 4.56
CA MET A 85 -4.96 6.84 4.28
C MET A 85 -6.27 6.42 4.96
N ALA A 86 -7.25 6.02 4.16
CA ALA A 86 -8.49 5.45 4.66
C ALA A 86 -8.40 3.92 4.61
N ASP A 87 -8.38 3.28 5.78
CA ASP A 87 -8.33 1.83 5.95
C ASP A 87 -9.68 1.23 6.36
N GLY A 88 -10.02 0.06 5.81
CA GLY A 88 -11.26 -0.65 6.12
C GLY A 88 -12.09 -0.99 4.88
N GLU A 89 -13.30 -1.52 5.08
CA GLU A 89 -14.23 -1.83 3.99
C GLU A 89 -14.80 -0.54 3.36
N HIS A 90 -13.96 0.17 2.62
CA HIS A 90 -14.32 1.39 1.93
C HIS A 90 -14.62 1.11 0.44
N THR A 91 -15.50 1.93 -0.11
CA THR A 91 -15.80 1.97 -1.54
C THR A 91 -15.53 3.40 -1.99
N SER A 92 -14.75 3.55 -3.05
CA SER A 92 -14.39 4.87 -3.60
C SER A 92 -15.64 5.71 -3.91
N LYS A 93 -15.55 7.03 -3.68
CA LYS A 93 -16.58 8.01 -4.06
C LYS A 93 -16.91 7.91 -5.54
N ALA A 94 -15.90 7.71 -6.40
CA ALA A 94 -16.10 7.57 -7.84
C ALA A 94 -16.94 6.34 -8.18
N THR A 95 -16.63 5.18 -7.57
CA THR A 95 -17.40 3.93 -7.74
C THR A 95 -18.85 4.09 -7.28
N LYS A 96 -19.07 4.74 -6.13
CA LYS A 96 -20.42 5.04 -5.63
C LYS A 96 -21.20 5.92 -6.61
N THR A 97 -20.55 6.94 -7.14
CA THR A 97 -21.17 7.90 -8.08
C THR A 97 -21.51 7.22 -9.41
N ALA A 98 -20.57 6.48 -10.00
CA ALA A 98 -20.80 5.72 -11.23
C ALA A 98 -21.95 4.72 -11.09
N ARG A 99 -22.06 4.03 -9.93
CA ARG A 99 -23.18 3.16 -9.63
C ARG A 99 -24.51 3.91 -9.66
N LEU A 100 -24.60 5.06 -8.98
CA LEU A 100 -25.82 5.86 -8.94
C LEU A 100 -26.26 6.25 -10.35
N TRP A 101 -25.33 6.67 -11.20
CA TRP A 101 -25.61 6.97 -12.60
C TRP A 101 -26.08 5.75 -13.39
N ASN A 102 -25.44 4.59 -13.22
CA ASN A 102 -25.87 3.36 -13.90
C ASN A 102 -27.27 2.91 -13.46
N MET A 103 -27.62 3.02 -12.18
CA MET A 103 -28.97 2.72 -11.70
C MET A 103 -30.02 3.60 -12.38
N VAL A 104 -29.72 4.90 -12.52
CA VAL A 104 -30.59 5.87 -13.19
C VAL A 104 -30.70 5.58 -14.69
N LEU A 105 -29.58 5.32 -15.37
CA LEU A 105 -29.53 5.13 -16.82
C LEU A 105 -30.12 3.80 -17.28
N CYS A 106 -29.90 2.71 -16.54
CA CYS A 106 -30.32 1.37 -16.91
C CYS A 106 -31.68 0.97 -16.33
N ASN A 107 -32.35 1.87 -15.59
CA ASN A 107 -33.60 1.60 -14.87
C ASN A 107 -33.50 0.35 -13.96
N ASP A 108 -32.31 0.15 -13.38
CA ASP A 108 -32.02 -0.97 -12.48
C ASP A 108 -32.54 -0.62 -11.08
N LEU A 109 -33.77 -1.07 -10.80
CA LEU A 109 -34.54 -0.80 -9.58
C LEU A 109 -34.22 -1.79 -8.45
N ASP A 110 -33.17 -2.61 -8.60
CA ASP A 110 -32.89 -3.70 -7.67
C ASP A 110 -32.30 -3.16 -6.35
N LYS A 111 -33.20 -2.65 -5.48
CA LYS A 111 -32.90 -2.12 -4.15
C LYS A 111 -32.34 -3.18 -3.19
N GLN A 112 -32.41 -4.46 -3.56
CA GLN A 112 -31.99 -5.59 -2.72
C GLN A 112 -30.58 -6.11 -3.02
N GLN A 113 -29.90 -5.60 -4.04
CA GLN A 113 -28.49 -5.91 -4.22
C GLN A 113 -27.65 -5.26 -3.11
N ARG A 114 -27.44 -6.05 -2.04
CA ARG A 114 -26.45 -5.80 -0.98
C ARG A 114 -25.12 -5.50 -1.64
N THR A 115 -24.76 -4.22 -1.69
CA THR A 115 -23.39 -3.73 -1.88
C THR A 115 -22.58 -4.46 -2.96
N PHE A 116 -22.98 -4.36 -4.23
CA PHE A 116 -22.00 -4.48 -5.31
C PHE A 116 -21.25 -3.14 -5.40
N GLY A 117 -20.19 -3.08 -4.60
CA GLY A 117 -19.20 -2.02 -4.55
C GLY A 117 -17.97 -2.68 -3.98
N ARG A 118 -16.99 -2.94 -4.83
CA ARG A 118 -15.88 -3.81 -4.46
C ARG A 118 -15.04 -3.14 -3.38
N ARG A 119 -14.80 -3.87 -2.28
CA ARG A 119 -14.05 -3.42 -1.10
C ARG A 119 -12.62 -3.08 -1.54
N ILE A 120 -12.23 -1.82 -1.36
CA ILE A 120 -10.86 -1.37 -1.59
C ILE A 120 -10.17 -1.41 -0.23
N ASP A 121 -9.08 -2.18 -0.12
CA ASP A 121 -8.35 -2.34 1.14
C ASP A 121 -7.63 -1.04 1.54
N LEU A 122 -7.26 -0.22 0.56
CA LEU A 122 -6.61 1.08 0.78
C LEU A 122 -7.01 2.14 -0.24
N ILE A 123 -7.51 3.27 0.26
CA ILE A 123 -7.64 4.50 -0.50
C ILE A 123 -6.65 5.50 0.07
N ILE A 124 -5.80 6.05 -0.82
CA ILE A 124 -4.97 7.21 -0.50
C ILE A 124 -5.71 8.42 -1.06
N ALA A 125 -6.07 9.37 -0.22
CA ALA A 125 -6.84 10.54 -0.63
C ALA A 125 -6.11 11.82 -0.26
N ASN A 126 -6.29 12.86 -1.06
CA ASN A 126 -5.99 14.23 -0.66
C ASN A 126 -7.09 15.13 -1.22
N MET A 127 -7.67 15.94 -0.35
CA MET A 127 -8.86 16.75 -0.63
C MET A 127 -10.01 15.87 -1.17
N ASP A 128 -10.37 16.02 -2.45
CA ASP A 128 -11.43 15.27 -3.12
C ASP A 128 -10.91 14.29 -4.19
N VAL A 129 -9.59 14.11 -4.28
CA VAL A 129 -8.99 13.16 -5.20
C VAL A 129 -8.62 11.90 -4.44
N GLU A 130 -9.21 10.77 -4.88
CA GLU A 130 -8.91 9.44 -4.35
C GLU A 130 -8.01 8.67 -5.33
N LEU A 131 -6.91 8.13 -4.82
CA LEU A 131 -6.10 7.13 -5.48
C LEU A 131 -6.43 5.76 -4.88
N SER A 132 -7.16 4.93 -5.63
CA SER A 132 -7.40 3.53 -5.27
C SER A 132 -6.10 2.74 -5.39
N SER A 133 -5.43 2.50 -4.28
CA SER A 133 -3.99 2.19 -4.31
C SER A 133 -3.67 0.70 -4.26
N SER A 134 -4.48 -0.13 -3.59
CA SER A 134 -4.19 -1.56 -3.50
C SER A 134 -5.41 -2.44 -3.20
N GLU A 135 -5.39 -3.63 -3.79
CA GLU A 135 -6.31 -4.73 -3.47
C GLU A 135 -5.44 -5.95 -3.14
N TRP A 136 -5.63 -6.51 -1.96
CA TRP A 136 -4.87 -7.65 -1.48
C TRP A 136 -5.71 -8.92 -1.68
N LYS A 137 -5.05 -9.96 -2.20
CA LYS A 137 -5.66 -11.28 -2.37
C LYS A 137 -4.79 -12.35 -1.77
N LYS A 138 -5.42 -13.34 -1.14
CA LYS A 138 -4.72 -14.57 -0.76
C LYS A 138 -4.17 -15.24 -2.01
N HIS A 139 -2.98 -15.81 -1.89
CA HIS A 139 -2.38 -16.66 -2.92
C HIS A 139 -3.32 -17.80 -3.36
N THR A 140 -4.15 -18.32 -2.44
CA THR A 140 -5.10 -19.40 -2.71
C THR A 140 -6.38 -18.94 -3.44
N THR A 141 -6.51 -17.65 -3.76
CA THR A 141 -7.67 -17.13 -4.49
C THR A 141 -7.68 -17.67 -5.92
N PRO A 142 -8.76 -18.30 -6.38
CA PRO A 142 -8.87 -18.77 -7.76
C PRO A 142 -8.68 -17.62 -8.76
N ARG A 143 -7.91 -17.88 -9.83
CA ARG A 143 -7.56 -16.85 -10.83
C ARG A 143 -8.78 -16.20 -11.48
N ASN A 144 -9.80 -16.99 -11.81
CA ASN A 144 -11.06 -16.49 -12.38
C ASN A 144 -11.78 -15.55 -11.40
N LEU A 145 -11.79 -15.90 -10.11
CA LEU A 145 -12.32 -15.04 -9.07
C LEU A 145 -11.48 -13.76 -8.98
N GLY A 146 -10.16 -13.86 -8.92
CA GLY A 146 -9.26 -12.69 -8.94
C GLY A 146 -9.46 -11.77 -10.14
N ILE A 147 -9.65 -12.32 -11.35
CA ILE A 147 -9.86 -11.54 -12.58
C ILE A 147 -11.23 -10.89 -12.61
N GLN A 148 -12.30 -11.61 -12.25
CA GLN A 148 -13.65 -11.03 -12.17
C GLN A 148 -13.68 -9.86 -11.18
N GLN A 149 -12.92 -10.01 -10.12
CA GLN A 149 -12.69 -9.01 -9.09
C GLN A 149 -11.81 -7.83 -9.57
N GLN A 150 -10.92 -8.05 -10.54
CA GLN A 150 -10.08 -7.02 -11.16
C GLN A 150 -10.74 -6.29 -12.35
N MET A 151 -11.62 -6.96 -13.11
CA MET A 151 -12.18 -6.44 -14.36
C MET A 151 -13.24 -5.34 -14.18
N ASP A 152 -13.84 -5.21 -12.98
CA ASP A 152 -14.70 -4.06 -12.64
C ASP A 152 -13.99 -2.70 -12.80
N TYR A 153 -12.65 -2.67 -12.88
CA TYR A 153 -11.85 -1.44 -12.99
C TYR A 153 -11.41 -1.08 -14.42
N SER A 154 -11.49 -2.00 -15.38
CA SER A 154 -10.83 -1.84 -16.70
C SER A 154 -11.59 -0.99 -17.69
N TYR A 155 -12.85 -0.65 -17.43
CA TYR A 155 -13.68 0.12 -18.36
C TYR A 155 -13.41 1.64 -18.32
N TRP A 156 -12.59 2.14 -17.37
CA TRP A 156 -12.49 3.58 -17.13
C TRP A 156 -11.07 4.04 -16.73
N GLY A 157 -10.06 3.87 -17.58
CA GLY A 157 -8.84 4.70 -17.60
C GLY A 157 -8.14 5.07 -16.27
N TRP A 158 -7.79 4.10 -15.41
CA TRP A 158 -6.98 4.34 -14.20
C TRP A 158 -5.58 3.72 -14.29
N ILE A 159 -4.56 4.43 -13.78
CA ILE A 159 -3.19 3.91 -13.58
C ILE A 159 -3.18 3.06 -12.30
N ARG A 160 -2.78 1.78 -12.38
CA ARG A 160 -2.80 0.82 -11.25
C ARG A 160 -1.40 0.31 -10.89
N LEU A 161 -1.05 0.33 -9.60
CA LEU A 161 0.04 -0.46 -9.04
C LEU A 161 -0.56 -1.76 -8.48
N VAL A 162 -0.27 -2.91 -9.10
CA VAL A 162 -0.69 -4.23 -8.58
C VAL A 162 0.52 -4.88 -7.92
N LEU A 163 0.51 -5.00 -6.59
CA LEU A 163 1.51 -5.76 -5.85
C LEU A 163 0.94 -7.15 -5.55
N LEU A 164 1.38 -8.15 -6.33
CA LEU A 164 1.15 -9.55 -6.00
C LEU A 164 2.10 -9.91 -4.85
N ALA A 165 1.55 -10.44 -3.76
CA ALA A 165 2.37 -11.09 -2.73
C ALA A 165 3.03 -12.34 -3.36
N ILE A 166 4.34 -12.28 -3.58
CA ILE A 166 5.18 -13.39 -4.06
C ILE A 166 5.55 -14.29 -2.88
#